data_AF-A0A6A1UU13-F1
#
_entry.id   AF-A0A6A1UU13-F1
#
_cell.length_a   1.000
_cell.length_b   1.000
_cell.length_c   1.000
_cell.angle_alpha   90.00
_cell.angle_beta   90.00
_cell.angle_gamma   90.00
#
_symmetry.space_group_name_H-M   'P 1'
#
loop_
_entity.id
_entity.type
_entity.pdbx_description
1 polymer ?
#
loop_
_entity_poly.entity_id
_entity_poly.type
_entity_poly.pdbx_seq_one_letter_code
_entity_poly.pdbx_strand_id
1 'polypeptide(L)'
;MAVVNGVLYVMSHGVIFKQEGNASKLVVSASEFRRRIGFAMIGLGDEIYVIGGVLGPDQWNWDIEQMSDVDVVTVGSERPTWRQVAPMTRCRGTIFGCTQLRI
;
A
#
# COMPACT_ATOMS: atom_id res chain seq x y z
N MET A 1 -4.59 -5.71 -0.65
CA MET A 1 -5.11 -5.61 -2.04
C MET A 1 -6.05 -4.42 -2.12
N ALA A 2 -6.21 -3.81 -3.29
CA ALA A 2 -7.07 -2.66 -3.51
C ALA A 2 -7.82 -2.81 -4.84
N VAL A 3 -9.02 -2.24 -4.95
CA VAL A 3 -9.77 -2.19 -6.21
C VAL A 3 -9.87 -0.74 -6.64
N VAL A 4 -9.43 -0.44 -7.86
CA VAL A 4 -9.51 0.88 -8.49
C VAL A 4 -10.20 0.70 -9.84
N ASN A 5 -11.28 1.44 -10.08
CA ASN A 5 -12.09 1.36 -11.31
C ASN A 5 -12.48 -0.07 -11.71
N GLY A 6 -12.86 -0.89 -10.73
CA GLY A 6 -13.25 -2.29 -10.94
C GLY A 6 -12.09 -3.27 -11.20
N VAL A 7 -10.84 -2.79 -11.21
CA VAL A 7 -9.64 -3.60 -11.41
C VAL A 7 -8.97 -3.89 -10.07
N LEU A 8 -8.56 -5.14 -9.87
CA LEU A 8 -7.86 -5.59 -8.68
C LEU A 8 -6.36 -5.30 -8.78
N TYR A 9 -5.80 -4.68 -7.75
CA TYR A 9 -4.38 -4.44 -7.56
C TYR A 9 -3.87 -5.17 -6.32
N VAL A 10 -2.77 -5.91 -6.48
CA VAL A 10 -2.15 -6.72 -5.44
C VAL A 10 -0.71 -6.31 -5.27
N MET A 11 -0.31 -6.04 -4.03
CA MET A 11 1.10 -5.83 -3.68
C MET A 11 1.71 -7.18 -3.30
N SER A 12 2.82 -7.55 -3.95
CA SER A 12 3.58 -8.75 -3.65
C SER A 12 5.07 -8.51 -3.87
N HIS A 13 5.92 -8.97 -2.94
CA HIS A 13 7.38 -8.83 -2.98
C HIS A 13 7.94 -7.41 -3.23
N GLY A 14 7.19 -6.37 -2.81
CA GLY A 14 7.56 -4.97 -3.02
C GLY A 14 7.28 -4.48 -4.45
N VAL A 15 6.26 -5.03 -5.10
CA VAL A 15 5.77 -4.60 -6.42
C VAL A 15 4.24 -4.59 -6.38
N ILE A 16 3.61 -3.62 -7.04
CA ILE A 16 2.16 -3.65 -7.28
C ILE A 16 1.88 -4.22 -8.67
N PHE A 17 1.00 -5.22 -8.70
CA PHE A 17 0.50 -5.85 -9.91
C PHE A 17 -0.97 -5.47 -10.12
N LYS A 18 -1.31 -5.16 -11.37
CA LYS A 18 -2.69 -5.09 -11.88
C LYS A 18 -3.10 -6.50 -12.30
N GLN A 19 -4.20 -7.00 -11.75
CA GLN A 19 -4.76 -8.31 -12.12
C GLN A 19 -5.75 -8.15 -13.28
N GLU A 20 -5.52 -8.91 -14.34
CA GLU A 20 -6.34 -8.97 -15.55
C GLU A 20 -6.68 -10.45 -15.84
N GLY A 21 -7.74 -10.96 -15.20
CA GLY A 21 -8.08 -12.38 -15.26
C GLY A 21 -6.98 -13.25 -14.65
N ASN A 22 -6.38 -14.11 -15.46
CA ASN A 22 -5.26 -14.98 -15.05
C ASN A 22 -3.87 -14.34 -15.27
N ALA A 23 -3.81 -13.15 -15.86
CA ALA A 23 -2.56 -12.44 -16.08
C ALA A 23 -2.35 -11.33 -15.04
N SER A 24 -1.09 -11.08 -14.70
CA SER A 24 -0.68 -9.99 -13.81
C SER A 24 0.27 -9.05 -14.54
N LYS A 25 -0.03 -7.74 -14.57
CA LYS A 25 0.86 -6.72 -15.15
C LYS A 25 1.51 -5.89 -14.06
N LEU A 26 2.83 -5.73 -14.12
CA LEU A 26 3.56 -4.83 -13.21
C LEU A 26 3.12 -3.38 -13.41
N VAL A 27 2.85 -2.68 -12.31
CA VAL A 27 2.42 -1.27 -12.31
C VAL A 27 3.52 -0.36 -11.79
N VAL A 28 4.04 -0.64 -10.60
CA VAL A 28 5.03 0.21 -9.94
C VAL A 28 5.88 -0.60 -8.96
N SER A 29 7.15 -0.22 -8.80
CA SER A 29 7.99 -0.70 -7.69
C SER A 29 7.43 -0.18 -6.38
N ALA A 30 7.52 -0.98 -5.33
CA ALA A 30 7.05 -0.70 -3.98
C ALA A 30 8.08 -1.24 -2.96
N SER A 31 9.36 -1.17 -3.34
CA SER A 31 10.48 -1.75 -2.61
C SER A 31 10.66 -1.15 -1.21
N GLU A 32 10.29 0.12 -1.04
CA GLU A 32 10.27 0.85 0.23
C GLU A 32 9.31 0.21 1.25
N PHE A 33 8.29 -0.51 0.79
CA PHE A 33 7.33 -1.21 1.66
C PHE A 33 7.72 -2.66 1.95
N ARG A 34 8.83 -3.18 1.41
CA ARG A 34 9.22 -4.60 1.56
C ARG A 34 9.38 -5.02 3.02
N ARG A 35 9.79 -4.08 3.88
CA ARG A 35 9.96 -4.31 5.33
C ARG A 35 8.75 -3.86 6.16
N ARG A 36 7.76 -3.25 5.53
CA ARG A 36 6.53 -2.79 6.19
C ARG A 36 5.57 -3.98 6.27
N ILE A 37 5.03 -4.26 7.44
CA ILE A 37 4.03 -5.31 7.65
C ILE A 37 2.78 -4.75 8.31
N GLY A 38 1.64 -5.43 8.17
CA GLY A 38 0.40 -4.99 8.81
C GLY A 38 -0.17 -3.65 8.31
N PHE A 39 0.30 -3.15 7.16
CA PHE A 39 -0.25 -1.96 6.52
C PHE A 39 -1.55 -2.27 5.78
N ALA A 40 -2.42 -1.28 5.62
CA ALA A 40 -3.59 -1.39 4.75
C ALA A 40 -3.27 -0.90 3.34
N MET A 41 -3.97 -1.45 2.35
CA MET A 41 -3.97 -0.95 0.99
C MET A 41 -5.42 -0.70 0.56
N ILE A 42 -5.74 0.51 0.09
CA ILE A 42 -7.09 0.88 -0.36
C ILE A 42 -7.04 1.57 -1.72
N GLY A 43 -8.14 1.48 -2.48
CA GLY A 43 -8.32 2.21 -3.73
C GLY A 43 -9.31 3.36 -3.52
N LEU A 44 -9.00 4.54 -4.05
CA LEU A 44 -9.88 5.71 -4.05
C LEU A 44 -9.64 6.54 -5.31
N GLY A 45 -10.69 6.79 -6.10
CA GLY A 45 -10.54 7.40 -7.42
C GLY A 45 -9.59 6.57 -8.29
N ASP A 46 -8.59 7.23 -8.90
CA ASP A 46 -7.54 6.60 -9.70
C ASP A 46 -6.28 6.28 -8.88
N GLU A 47 -6.41 6.14 -7.55
CA GLU A 47 -5.26 6.09 -6.65
C GLU A 47 -5.29 4.88 -5.72
N ILE A 48 -4.10 4.39 -5.41
CA ILE A 48 -3.88 3.37 -4.37
C ILE A 48 -3.18 4.05 -3.21
N TYR A 49 -3.72 3.86 -2.01
CA TYR A 49 -3.15 4.31 -0.75
C TYR A 49 -2.57 3.12 0.01
N VAL A 50 -1.40 3.32 0.62
CA VAL A 50 -0.76 2.43 1.59
C VAL A 50 -0.74 3.16 2.92
N ILE A 51 -1.37 2.58 3.94
CA ILE A 51 -1.69 3.27 5.20
C ILE A 51 -1.10 2.48 6.37
N GLY A 52 -0.31 3.17 7.20
CA GLY A 52 0.17 2.66 8.48
C GLY A 52 1.04 1.40 8.34
N GLY A 53 0.88 0.47 9.28
CA GLY A 53 1.72 -0.71 9.42
C GLY A 53 2.84 -0.51 10.44
N VAL A 54 3.76 -1.47 10.47
CA VAL A 54 4.95 -1.42 11.31
C VAL A 54 6.21 -1.77 10.51
N LEU A 55 7.35 -1.20 10.91
CA LEU A 55 8.67 -1.66 10.46
C LEU A 55 9.26 -2.59 11.52
N GLY A 56 9.88 -3.68 11.05
CA GLY A 56 10.55 -4.65 11.90
C GLY A 56 9.62 -5.73 12.49
N PRO A 57 10.16 -6.61 13.36
CA PRO A 57 11.57 -6.71 13.73
C PRO A 57 12.44 -7.18 12.55
N ASP A 58 13.68 -6.72 12.48
CA ASP A 58 14.69 -7.24 11.55
C ASP A 58 15.78 -8.03 12.28
N GLN A 59 16.78 -8.55 11.56
CA GLN A 59 17.80 -9.43 12.15
C GLN A 59 18.65 -8.74 13.26
N TRP A 60 18.73 -7.41 13.26
CA TRP A 60 19.58 -6.65 14.18
C TRP A 60 18.79 -5.80 15.18
N ASN A 61 17.53 -5.47 14.86
CA ASN A 61 16.68 -4.68 15.72
C ASN A 61 15.32 -5.34 15.95
N TRP A 62 15.06 -5.68 17.21
CA TRP A 62 13.78 -6.23 17.64
C TRP A 62 12.70 -5.16 17.87
N ASP A 63 13.07 -3.88 17.82
CA ASP A 63 12.11 -2.79 17.98
C ASP A 63 11.13 -2.77 16.81
N ILE A 64 9.85 -2.61 17.16
CA ILE A 64 8.75 -2.47 16.22
C ILE A 64 8.40 -0.99 16.14
N GLU A 65 8.68 -0.38 15.00
CA GLU A 65 8.33 1.02 14.75
C GLU A 65 6.89 1.11 14.22
N GLN A 66 6.01 1.77 14.96
CA GLN A 66 4.62 1.98 14.54
C GLN A 66 4.51 3.15 13.56
N MET A 67 4.03 2.88 12.35
CA MET A 67 3.94 3.90 11.30
C MET A 67 2.61 4.63 11.34
N SER A 68 2.66 5.93 11.04
CA SER A 68 1.46 6.75 10.79
C SER A 68 1.38 7.22 9.32
N ASP A 69 2.40 6.88 8.54
CA ASP A 69 2.58 7.30 7.16
C ASP A 69 1.45 6.83 6.26
N VAL A 70 1.11 7.69 5.31
CA VAL A 70 0.15 7.41 4.25
C VAL A 70 0.84 7.74 2.93
N ASP A 71 1.05 6.70 2.14
CA ASP A 71 1.71 6.78 0.84
C ASP A 71 0.67 6.54 -0.25
N VAL A 72 0.74 7.27 -1.37
CA VAL A 72 -0.21 7.17 -2.46
C VAL A 72 0.50 7.07 -3.81
N VAL A 73 -0.07 6.27 -4.70
CA VAL A 73 0.32 6.17 -6.10
C VAL A 73 -0.91 6.25 -7.00
N THR A 74 -0.83 7.09 -8.02
CA THR A 74 -1.90 7.21 -9.04
C THR A 74 -1.71 6.13 -10.09
N VAL A 75 -2.69 5.25 -10.24
CA VAL A 75 -2.69 4.16 -11.22
C VAL A 75 -3.28 4.66 -12.53
N GLY A 76 -2.50 4.55 -13.63
CA GLY A 76 -2.89 5.06 -14.95
C GLY A 76 -2.00 6.18 -15.48
N SER A 77 -1.12 6.74 -14.66
CA SER A 77 0.00 7.57 -15.13
C SER A 77 0.99 6.72 -15.93
N GLU A 78 1.59 7.29 -16.98
CA GLU A 78 2.69 6.64 -17.73
C GLU A 78 3.88 6.30 -16.82
N ARG A 79 4.08 7.09 -15.77
CA ARG A 79 5.14 6.90 -14.77
C ARG A 79 4.54 7.01 -13.37
N PRO A 80 3.96 5.92 -12.82
CA PRO A 80 3.43 5.92 -11.48
C PRO A 80 4.56 6.20 -10.49
N THR A 81 4.36 7.17 -9.60
CA THR A 81 5.33 7.57 -8.58
C THR A 81 4.65 7.62 -7.23
N TRP A 82 5.35 7.14 -6.20
CA TRP A 82 4.91 7.24 -4.82
C TRP A 82 5.08 8.67 -4.33
N ARG A 83 4.10 9.13 -3.55
CA ARG A 83 4.20 10.35 -2.79
C ARG A 83 3.57 10.13 -1.42
N GLN A 84 4.13 10.80 -0.41
CA GLN A 84 3.56 10.80 0.92
C GLN A 84 2.48 11.89 1.00
N VAL A 85 1.38 11.59 1.68
CA VAL A 85 0.32 12.57 2.01
C VAL A 85 0.26 12.78 3.52
N ALA A 86 -0.72 13.57 3.98
CA ALA A 86 -0.89 13.82 5.41
C ALA A 86 -0.98 12.48 6.20
N PRO A 87 -0.19 12.32 7.27
CA PRO A 87 -0.18 11.09 8.05
C PRO A 87 -1.47 10.93 8.87
N MET A 88 -1.68 9.73 9.40
CA MET A 88 -2.74 9.48 10.38
C MET A 88 -2.49 10.31 11.65
N THR A 89 -3.52 11.02 12.11
CA THR A 89 -3.39 11.98 13.22
C THR A 89 -3.55 11.38 14.61
N ARG A 90 -4.27 10.25 14.73
CA ARG A 90 -4.60 9.61 16.02
C ARG A 90 -4.10 8.19 16.14
N CYS A 91 -4.13 7.43 15.05
CA CYS A 91 -3.76 6.02 15.02
C CYS A 91 -2.38 5.84 14.40
N ARG A 92 -1.69 4.77 14.80
CA ARG A 92 -0.40 4.34 14.26
C ARG A 92 -0.25 2.84 14.41
N GLY A 93 0.61 2.23 13.60
CA GLY A 93 0.86 0.81 13.64
C GLY A 93 -0.04 0.01 12.70
N THR A 94 -0.21 -1.27 13.02
CA THR A 94 -0.98 -2.24 12.23
C THR A 94 -2.42 -1.80 12.02
N ILE A 95 -2.88 -1.87 10.77
CA ILE A 95 -4.27 -1.65 10.40
C ILE A 95 -5.00 -3.00 10.38
N PHE A 96 -5.92 -3.19 11.32
CA PHE A 96 -6.74 -4.39 11.41
C PHE A 96 -8.02 -4.22 10.58
N GLY A 97 -8.18 -5.07 9.57
CA GLY A 97 -9.32 -5.07 8.66
C GLY A 97 -9.10 -4.19 7.43
N CYS A 98 -9.35 -4.75 6.25
CA CYS A 98 -9.42 -4.00 5.01
C CYS A 98 -10.84 -4.17 4.44
N THR A 99 -11.55 -3.07 4.30
CA THR A 99 -12.85 -3.03 3.62
C THR A 99 -12.73 -2.15 2.38
N GLN A 100 -13.54 -2.41 1.36
CA GLN A 100 -13.63 -1.54 0.20
C GLN A 100 -14.28 -0.23 0.64
N LEU A 101 -13.57 0.89 0.54
CA LEU A 101 -14.17 2.20 0.72
C LEU A 101 -15.07 2.48 -0.49
N ARG A 102 -16.38 2.56 -0.26
CA ARG A 102 -17.38 2.99 -1.24
C ARG A 102 -17.86 4.37 -0.81
N ILE A 103 -17.68 5.36 -1.67
CA ILE A 103 -18.22 6.72 -1.50
C ILE A 103 -19.32 6.88 -2.54
#